data_AF-A0A4R8MRK6-F1
#
_entry.id   AF-A0A4R8MRK6-F1
#
_cell.length_a   1.000
_cell.length_b   1.000
_cell.length_c   1.000
_cell.angle_alpha   90.00
_cell.angle_beta   90.00
_cell.angle_gamma   90.00
#
_symmetry.space_group_name_H-M   'P 1'
#
loop_
_entity.id
_entity.type
_entity.pdbx_description
1 polymer ?
#
loop_
_entity_poly.entity_id
_entity_poly.type
_entity_poly.pdbx_seq_one_letter_code
_entity_poly.pdbx_strand_id
1 'polypeptide(L)'
;MIIQQDIGKGDYIVGTETELTTEEWKHLLQGFGTYQLELQIKNKPAYRIQFSDDPGLEKLKLELKQNLQIRYVETNAKLEKKNKD
;
A
#
# COMPACT_ATOMS: atom_id res chain seq x y z
N MET A 1 18.28 -23.15 -12.42
CA MET A 1 18.02 -21.70 -12.42
C MET A 1 16.78 -21.49 -11.56
N ILE A 2 16.92 -20.86 -10.41
CA ILE A 2 15.79 -20.55 -9.53
C ILE A 2 15.06 -19.37 -10.17
N ILE A 3 13.95 -19.67 -10.85
CA ILE A 3 12.98 -18.66 -11.24
C ILE A 3 12.41 -18.19 -9.90
N GLN A 4 12.95 -17.09 -9.39
CA GLN A 4 12.35 -16.36 -8.29
C GLN A 4 11.01 -15.89 -8.86
N GLN A 5 9.95 -16.68 -8.67
CA GLN A 5 8.59 -16.17 -8.73
C GLN A 5 8.65 -14.88 -7.92
N ASP A 6 8.39 -13.76 -8.56
CA ASP A 6 8.21 -12.47 -7.90
C ASP A 6 6.95 -12.68 -7.05
N ILE A 7 7.13 -13.28 -5.86
CA ILE A 7 6.05 -13.64 -4.94
C ILE A 7 5.31 -12.33 -4.71
N GLY A 8 4.06 -12.29 -5.16
CA GLY A 8 3.28 -11.07 -5.35
C GLY A 8 3.44 -10.10 -4.19
N LYS A 9 4.34 -9.12 -4.37
CA LYS A 9 4.49 -8.02 -3.44
C LYS A 9 3.40 -7.02 -3.79
N GLY A 10 2.51 -6.79 -2.85
CA GLY A 10 1.48 -5.78 -3.01
C GLY A 10 2.08 -4.39 -2.86
N ASP A 11 2.20 -3.64 -3.95
CA ASP A 11 2.68 -2.26 -3.92
C ASP A 11 1.52 -1.30 -4.14
N TYR A 12 1.28 -0.44 -3.16
CA TYR A 12 0.13 0.43 -3.11
C TYR A 12 0.54 1.86 -2.81
N ILE A 13 -0.19 2.81 -3.38
CA ILE A 13 -0.08 4.22 -3.08
C ILE A 13 -1.37 4.65 -2.39
N VAL A 14 -1.21 5.30 -1.24
CA VAL A 14 -2.31 5.83 -0.47
C VAL A 14 -2.15 7.33 -0.32
N GLY A 15 -3.08 8.06 -0.91
CA GLY A 15 -3.20 9.50 -0.69
C GLY A 15 -4.05 9.76 0.54
N THR A 16 -3.54 10.61 1.42
CA THR A 16 -4.22 11.08 2.63
C THR A 16 -4.47 12.58 2.53
N GLU A 17 -5.53 13.07 3.18
CA GLU A 17 -5.78 14.50 3.30
C GLU A 17 -4.84 15.17 4.30
N THR A 18 -4.40 14.42 5.30
CA THR A 18 -3.51 14.88 6.38
C THR A 18 -2.43 13.85 6.66
N GLU A 19 -1.30 14.29 7.21
CA GLU A 19 -0.19 13.40 7.54
C GLU A 19 -0.63 12.41 8.62
N LEU A 20 -0.65 11.11 8.28
CA LEU A 20 -0.94 10.05 9.23
C LEU A 20 0.33 9.68 10.00
N THR A 21 0.17 9.49 11.31
CA THR A 21 1.26 9.03 12.17
C THR A 21 1.54 7.55 11.92
N THR A 22 2.73 7.11 12.31
CA THR A 22 3.11 5.69 12.21
C THR A 22 2.18 4.79 13.02
N GLU A 23 1.59 5.31 14.11
CA GLU A 23 0.64 4.58 14.94
C GLU A 23 -0.69 4.31 14.22
N GLU A 24 -1.24 5.32 13.54
CA GLU A 24 -2.44 5.16 12.70
C GLU A 24 -2.19 4.12 11.60
N TRP A 25 -1.05 4.22 10.91
CA TRP A 25 -0.65 3.24 9.90
C TRP A 25 -0.51 1.84 10.49
N LYS A 26 0.05 1.71 11.69
CA LYS A 26 0.19 0.43 12.36
C LYS A 26 -1.16 -0.17 12.72
N HIS A 27 -2.11 0.65 13.15
CA HIS A 27 -3.47 0.19 13.45
C HIS A 27 -4.21 -0.24 12.17
N LEU A 28 -4.14 0.58 11.12
CA LEU A 28 -4.77 0.30 9.80
C LEU A 28 -4.18 -0.93 9.11
N LEU A 29 -2.89 -1.19 9.31
CA LEU A 29 -2.17 -2.27 8.64
C LEU A 29 -1.90 -3.48 9.52
N GLN A 30 -2.43 -3.50 10.75
CA GLN A 30 -2.22 -4.58 11.71
C GLN A 30 -2.66 -5.96 11.16
N GLY A 31 -3.67 -5.98 10.29
CA GLY A 31 -4.22 -7.20 9.69
C GLY A 31 -3.45 -7.75 8.49
N PHE A 32 -2.48 -7.02 7.94
CA PHE A 32 -1.82 -7.36 6.67
C PHE A 32 -0.39 -7.91 6.82
N GLY A 33 0.14 -7.98 8.04
CA GLY A 33 1.47 -8.55 8.30
C GLY A 33 2.62 -7.59 8.03
N THR A 34 3.73 -8.08 7.47
CA THR A 34 4.94 -7.28 7.26
C THR A 34 4.80 -6.35 6.05
N TYR A 35 4.77 -5.05 6.32
CA TYR A 35 4.71 -4.00 5.31
C TYR A 35 5.85 -2.98 5.47
N GLN A 36 6.16 -2.29 4.39
CA GLN A 36 7.08 -1.16 4.36
C GLN A 36 6.30 0.09 3.98
N LEU A 37 6.38 1.11 4.82
CA LEU A 37 5.71 2.40 4.63
C LEU A 37 6.74 3.47 4.26
N GLU A 38 6.50 4.21 3.19
CA GLU A 38 7.38 5.29 2.74
C GLU A 38 6.57 6.53 2.33
N LEU A 39 6.82 7.67 2.97
CA LEU A 39 6.20 8.94 2.61
C LEU A 39 6.80 9.46 1.29
N GLN A 40 5.98 9.55 0.24
CA GLN A 40 6.38 10.02 -1.09
C GLN A 40 6.29 11.54 -1.22
N ILE A 41 5.24 12.16 -0.68
CA ILE A 41 4.91 13.57 -0.90
C ILE A 41 4.50 14.20 0.44
N LYS A 42 5.04 15.36 0.79
CA LYS A 42 4.67 16.09 2.04
C LYS A 42 3.51 17.08 1.87
N ASN A 43 3.39 17.71 0.70
CA ASN A 43 2.41 18.78 0.46
C ASN A 43 0.98 18.24 0.21
N LYS A 44 0.89 17.02 -0.34
CA LYS A 44 -0.31 16.18 -0.38
C LYS A 44 0.12 14.82 0.14
N PRO A 45 -0.07 14.53 1.44
CA PRO A 45 0.57 13.39 2.08
C PRO A 45 0.19 12.10 1.36
N ALA A 46 1.18 11.51 0.72
CA ALA A 46 1.02 10.30 -0.08
C ALA A 46 2.04 9.29 0.41
N TYR A 47 1.56 8.12 0.79
CA TYR A 47 2.36 7.05 1.34
C TYR A 47 2.38 5.88 0.37
N ARG A 48 3.57 5.36 0.12
CA ARG A 48 3.75 4.09 -0.56
C ARG A 48 3.81 3.00 0.47
N ILE A 49 2.98 1.99 0.30
CA ILE A 49 2.91 0.82 1.17
C ILE A 49 3.28 -0.39 0.32
N GLN A 50 4.38 -1.04 0.67
CA GLN A 50 4.83 -2.26 0.01
C GLN A 50 4.67 -3.42 0.99
N PHE A 51 3.74 -4.33 0.69
CA PHE A 51 3.53 -5.54 1.46
C PHE A 51 4.45 -6.66 0.96
N SER A 52 4.89 -7.48 1.91
CA SER A 52 5.70 -8.67 1.59
C SER A 52 4.86 -9.77 0.94
N ASP A 53 3.58 -9.84 1.31
CA ASP A 53 2.54 -10.74 0.78
C ASP A 53 1.40 -9.85 0.28
N ASP A 54 0.91 -10.06 -0.94
CA ASP A 54 -0.14 -9.20 -1.51
C ASP A 54 -1.47 -9.36 -0.76
N PRO A 55 -1.90 -8.35 0.02
CA PRO A 55 -3.20 -8.43 0.69
C PRO A 55 -4.38 -8.24 -0.27
N GLY A 56 -4.12 -7.76 -1.50
CA GLY A 56 -5.12 -7.34 -2.46
C GLY A 56 -5.63 -5.91 -2.22
N LEU A 57 -5.77 -5.16 -3.33
CA LEU A 57 -6.23 -3.76 -3.32
C LEU A 57 -7.57 -3.58 -2.62
N GLU A 58 -8.50 -4.51 -2.82
CA GLU A 58 -9.85 -4.42 -2.29
C GLU A 58 -9.89 -4.50 -0.77
N LYS A 59 -9.11 -5.41 -0.17
CA LYS A 59 -8.99 -5.52 1.29
C LYS A 59 -8.34 -4.27 1.87
N LEU A 60 -7.26 -3.79 1.24
CA LEU A 60 -6.58 -2.58 1.68
C LEU A 60 -7.53 -1.36 1.61
N LYS A 61 -8.28 -1.22 0.52
CA LYS A 61 -9.32 -0.20 0.39
C LYS A 61 -10.37 -0.29 1.49
N LEU A 62 -10.80 -1.49 1.86
CA LEU A 62 -11.85 -1.69 2.86
C LEU A 62 -11.40 -1.27 4.26
N GLU A 63 -10.18 -1.65 4.67
CA GLU A 63 -9.60 -1.23 5.95
C GLU A 63 -9.34 0.28 5.98
N LEU A 64 -8.73 0.81 4.91
CA LEU A 64 -8.40 2.23 4.84
C LEU A 64 -9.64 3.13 4.68
N LYS A 65 -10.74 2.63 4.09
CA LYS A 65 -12.02 3.35 4.00
C LYS A 65 -12.63 3.66 5.37
N GLN A 66 -12.26 2.93 6.42
CA GLN A 66 -12.69 3.25 7.78
C GLN A 66 -12.09 4.57 8.28
N ASN A 67 -10.98 5.02 7.68
CA ASN A 67 -10.28 6.23 8.09
C ASN A 67 -10.64 7.40 7.16
N LEU A 68 -11.32 8.41 7.71
CA LEU A 68 -11.76 9.59 6.95
C LEU A 68 -10.59 10.41 6.37
N GLN A 69 -9.37 10.20 6.89
CA GLN A 69 -8.17 10.89 6.40
C GLN A 69 -7.66 10.30 5.08
N ILE A 70 -8.12 9.11 4.68
CA ILE A 70 -7.68 8.45 3.45
C ILE A 70 -8.51 9.00 2.28
N ARG A 71 -7.82 9.63 1.33
CA ARG A 71 -8.43 10.25 0.15
C ARG A 71 -8.57 9.27 -1.01
N TYR A 72 -7.54 8.46 -1.26
CA TYR A 72 -7.55 7.44 -2.30
C TYR A 72 -6.51 6.35 -2.02
N VAL A 73 -6.77 5.16 -2.57
CA VAL A 73 -5.88 3.99 -2.50
C VAL A 73 -5.83 3.39 -3.90
N GLU A 74 -4.63 3.24 -4.44
CA GLU A 74 -4.38 2.68 -5.76
C GLU A 74 -3.20 1.70 -5.73
N THR A 75 -3.21 0.71 -6.62
CA THR A 75 -2.02 -0.11 -6.88
C THR A 75 -0.99 0.75 -7.58
N ASN A 76 0.28 0.58 -7.22
CA ASN A 76 1.36 1.22 -7.95
C ASN A 76 1.45 0.60 -9.36
N ALA A 77 1.04 1.37 -10.36
CA ALA A 77 0.96 0.96 -11.76
C ALA A 77 2.31 0.48 -12.37
N LYS A 78 3.44 0.64 -11.67
CA LYS A 78 4.71 0.01 -12.05
C LYS A 78 4.66 -1.52 -12.06
N LEU A 79 3.81 -2.15 -11.25
CA LEU A 79 3.71 -3.62 -11.18
C LEU A 79 2.97 -4.22 -12.39
N GLU A 80 2.00 -3.50 -12.97
CA GLU A 80 1.16 -4.01 -14.06
C GLU A 80 1.89 -4.18 -15.40
N LYS A 81 3.06 -3.55 -15.58
CA LYS A 81 3.82 -3.66 -16.84
C LYS A 81 4.64 -4.95 -17.00
N LYS A 82 4.66 -5.86 -16.03
CA LYS A 82 5.50 -7.08 -16.08
C LYS A 82 4.75 -8.41 -16.14
N ASN A 83 3.42 -8.43 -16.08
CA ASN A 83 2.61 -9.67 -16.17
C ASN A 83 1.81 -9.76 -17.48
N LYS A 84 2.40 -9.33 -18.60
CA LYS A 84 1.86 -9.52 -19.97
C LYS A 84 3.01 -9.84 -20.92
N ASP A 85 3.67 -10.97 -20.72
CA ASP A 85 4.43 -11.66 -21.77
C ASP A 85 4.40 -13.17 -21.50
#